data_AF-A0A8B6Y3Z5-F1
#
_entry.id   AF-A0A8B6Y3Z5-F1
#
_cell.length_a   1.000
_cell.length_b   1.000
_cell.length_c   1.000
_cell.angle_alpha   90.00
_cell.angle_beta   90.00
_cell.angle_gamma   90.00
#
_symmetry.space_group_name_H-M   'P 1'
#
loop_
_entity.id
_entity.type
_entity.pdbx_description
1 polymer ?
#
loop_
_entity_poly.entity_id
_entity_poly.type
_entity_poly.pdbx_seq_one_letter_code
_entity_poly.pdbx_strand_id
1 'polypeptide(L)'
;VFIYNNSTSDYFPVSALIKTDSIINKLKPVLKRSFKNVNFEDLNKRIELIKLELSMTTNELVSTWYNAIRIIIDEFAPVKKFPYRTTRPQWIDEKIKIMIKRRDYLAKKRGKYIDFTNEKEKELKDIKKQIRSLIRKFEIETEAFHSKNPKDGWKYIKQMCFNTKDKNRTLDKNTINLDNLNDHLASIVQCKDMTSLVWPDGCDQIDSFSFKKVKIETVVNVLNQIKNNSSAGHDGLSAFLIKRIANSLATNLTIILNKSIDEGVFPDIWKKANITTIWKGKGSKSDLENYRPISVLPLLSRVYEKIICRQLSEYSEAKILIPIQQFGFRKNSNCETALITATNFWYSSLNEGKLVGTLLIDLTKAFDSVPHQNLLNELAKIGLSQKAGKLFQNYLEGRVQRVKNGNKITQWKSITRGVPQGGGLSPELFKIYMRELPQALTTEPYLFADDITLLAADSSIEVVTEKLSKAFEDTNKFCVDYGFTINSSKMQLIVFKSLRKKLPDNLHIKIGNIEVQP
;
A
#
# COMPACT_ATOMS: atom_id res chain seq x y z
N VAL A 1 -20.61 23.10 44.30
CA VAL A 1 -21.51 22.00 44.71
C VAL A 1 -22.70 22.64 45.38
N PHE A 2 -23.92 22.36 44.95
CA PHE A 2 -25.12 22.82 45.65
C PHE A 2 -25.65 21.66 46.47
N ILE A 3 -25.76 21.85 47.78
CA ILE A 3 -26.28 20.84 48.70
C ILE A 3 -27.70 21.27 49.05
N TYR A 4 -28.67 20.40 48.78
CA TYR A 4 -30.06 20.63 49.14
C TYR A 4 -30.39 19.69 50.29
N ASN A 5 -30.66 20.29 51.45
CA ASN A 5 -31.28 19.58 52.57
C ASN A 5 -32.72 20.10 52.70
N ASN A 6 -33.68 19.32 52.24
CA ASN A 6 -35.10 19.68 52.31
C ASN A 6 -35.80 19.03 53.52
N SER A 7 -35.07 18.47 54.49
CA SER A 7 -35.66 17.92 55.72
C SER A 7 -35.25 18.70 56.98
N THR A 8 -36.17 18.76 57.94
CA THR A 8 -35.97 19.28 59.30
C THR A 8 -35.39 18.24 60.26
N SER A 9 -34.96 17.08 59.75
CA SER A 9 -34.42 15.96 60.53
C SER A 9 -33.16 15.38 59.91
N ASP A 10 -32.22 15.03 60.79
CA ASP A 10 -30.84 14.58 60.58
C ASP A 10 -30.75 13.14 60.03
N TYR A 11 -31.87 12.42 60.04
CA TYR A 11 -31.96 11.01 59.65
C TYR A 11 -32.23 10.77 58.16
N PHE A 12 -32.39 11.81 57.34
CA PHE A 12 -32.67 11.69 55.91
C PHE A 12 -31.46 11.99 55.00
N PRO A 13 -31.34 11.33 53.83
CA PRO A 13 -30.18 11.46 52.96
C PRO A 13 -30.08 12.87 52.35
N VAL A 14 -28.94 13.51 52.58
CA VAL A 14 -28.61 14.81 51.99
C VAL A 14 -28.24 14.62 50.52
N SER A 15 -28.92 15.33 49.62
CA SER A 15 -28.66 15.29 48.19
C SER A 15 -27.74 16.45 47.78
N ALA A 16 -26.68 16.15 47.03
CA ALA A 16 -25.74 17.17 46.54
C ALA A 16 -25.63 17.12 45.02
N LEU A 17 -25.91 18.25 44.37
CA LEU A 17 -25.71 18.43 42.95
C LEU A 17 -24.28 18.95 42.71
N ILE A 18 -23.40 18.04 42.28
CA ILE A 18 -22.03 18.37 41.89
C ILE A 18 -22.03 18.66 40.38
N LYS A 19 -22.10 19.94 40.00
CA LYS A 19 -21.71 20.35 38.63
C LYS A 19 -20.22 20.06 38.47
N THR A 20 -19.90 19.00 37.73
CA THR A 20 -18.53 18.73 37.30
C THR A 20 -18.39 19.21 35.86
N ASP A 21 -17.34 19.96 35.55
CA ASP A 21 -16.88 20.21 34.17
C ASP A 21 -16.23 18.94 33.57
N SER A 22 -16.73 17.76 33.97
CA SER A 22 -16.27 16.51 33.40
C SER A 22 -16.87 16.39 32.01
N ILE A 23 -16.12 16.90 31.04
CA ILE A 23 -16.27 16.50 29.64
C ILE A 23 -16.06 14.99 29.63
N ILE A 24 -17.15 14.22 29.70
CA ILE A 24 -17.12 12.79 29.44
C ILE A 24 -16.75 12.67 27.97
N ASN A 25 -15.46 12.60 27.68
CA ASN A 25 -14.93 12.22 26.38
C ASN A 25 -15.37 10.76 26.14
N LYS A 26 -16.59 10.57 25.62
CA LYS A 26 -17.01 9.30 25.05
C LYS A 26 -16.02 9.01 23.94
N LEU A 27 -15.10 8.07 24.19
CA LEU A 27 -14.19 7.54 23.18
C LEU A 27 -15.04 7.21 21.94
N LYS A 28 -14.76 7.85 20.80
CA LYS A 28 -15.52 7.60 19.58
C LYS A 28 -15.37 6.11 19.24
N PRO A 29 -16.45 5.32 19.28
CA PRO A 29 -16.34 3.90 19.01
C PRO A 29 -15.89 3.69 17.57
N VAL A 30 -15.02 2.70 17.37
CA VAL A 30 -14.64 2.25 16.03
C VAL A 30 -15.69 1.27 15.55
N LEU A 31 -16.25 1.52 14.37
CA LEU A 31 -17.12 0.56 13.71
C LEU A 31 -16.25 -0.51 13.06
N LYS A 32 -16.44 -1.77 13.48
CA LYS A 32 -15.76 -2.90 12.89
C LYS A 32 -16.70 -4.08 12.78
N ARG A 33 -16.52 -4.87 11.73
CA ARG A 33 -17.20 -6.15 11.57
C ARG A 33 -16.80 -7.13 12.67
N SER A 34 -17.80 -7.66 13.39
CA SER A 34 -17.57 -8.60 14.49
C SER A 34 -17.54 -10.03 13.97
N PHE A 35 -16.37 -10.65 13.99
CA PHE A 35 -16.21 -12.08 13.68
C PHE A 35 -16.34 -13.00 14.91
N LYS A 36 -16.83 -12.46 16.04
CA LYS A 36 -17.06 -13.23 17.27
C LYS A 36 -18.23 -14.19 17.04
N ASN A 37 -17.98 -15.49 17.19
CA ASN A 37 -18.96 -16.59 17.07
C ASN A 37 -19.52 -16.81 15.66
N VAL A 38 -18.83 -16.38 14.61
CA VAL A 38 -19.23 -16.68 13.23
C VAL A 38 -19.04 -18.17 12.95
N ASN A 39 -20.11 -18.84 12.49
CA ASN A 39 -20.02 -20.17 11.90
C ASN A 39 -19.54 -20.04 10.45
N PHE A 40 -18.23 -20.24 10.23
CA PHE A 40 -17.65 -20.12 8.89
C PHE A 40 -18.05 -21.26 7.96
N GLU A 41 -18.44 -22.43 8.47
CA GLU A 41 -18.86 -23.54 7.62
C GLU A 41 -20.20 -23.21 6.94
N ASP A 42 -21.16 -22.76 7.72
CA ASP A 42 -22.48 -22.34 7.23
C ASP A 42 -22.39 -21.09 6.34
N LEU A 43 -21.53 -20.13 6.71
CA LEU A 43 -21.22 -18.98 5.86
C LEU A 43 -20.68 -19.42 4.49
N ASN A 44 -19.73 -20.37 4.44
CA ASN A 44 -19.19 -20.87 3.17
C ASN A 44 -20.27 -21.56 2.33
N LYS A 45 -21.11 -22.41 2.93
CA LYS A 45 -22.24 -23.07 2.24
C LYS A 45 -23.17 -22.05 1.61
N ARG A 46 -23.52 -20.98 2.32
CA ARG A 46 -24.42 -19.94 1.80
C ARG A 46 -23.79 -19.10 0.68
N ILE A 47 -22.47 -18.92 0.70
CA ILE A 47 -21.73 -18.24 -0.37
C ILE A 47 -21.71 -19.09 -1.64
N GLU A 48 -21.58 -20.42 -1.52
CA GLU A 48 -21.63 -21.36 -2.65
C GLU A 48 -23.00 -21.36 -3.35
N LEU A 49 -24.08 -21.02 -2.63
CA LEU A 49 -25.44 -20.91 -3.18
C LEU A 49 -25.68 -19.62 -4.00
N ILE A 50 -24.74 -18.67 -4.00
CA ILE A 50 -24.85 -17.46 -4.83
C ILE A 50 -24.74 -17.89 -6.30
N LYS A 51 -25.85 -17.80 -7.04
CA LYS A 51 -25.90 -18.08 -8.47
C LYS A 51 -25.61 -16.83 -9.29
N LEU A 52 -24.79 -16.99 -10.32
CA LEU A 52 -24.45 -15.96 -11.28
C LEU A 52 -24.85 -16.41 -12.68
N GLU A 53 -25.58 -15.57 -13.40
CA GLU A 53 -26.06 -15.88 -14.74
C GLU A 53 -25.04 -15.45 -15.81
N LEU A 54 -24.63 -16.37 -16.68
CA LEU A 54 -23.59 -16.10 -17.68
C LEU A 54 -24.02 -15.08 -18.77
N SER A 55 -25.32 -14.84 -18.91
CA SER A 55 -25.90 -13.80 -19.77
C SER A 55 -25.54 -12.39 -19.31
N MET A 56 -25.31 -12.20 -18.01
CA MET A 56 -24.95 -10.90 -17.43
C MET A 56 -23.59 -10.40 -17.94
N THR A 57 -23.47 -9.08 -18.04
CA THR A 57 -22.19 -8.39 -18.26
C THR A 57 -21.27 -8.54 -17.05
N THR A 58 -19.97 -8.29 -17.24
CA THR A 58 -18.98 -8.32 -16.15
C THR A 58 -19.37 -7.44 -14.95
N ASN A 59 -19.87 -6.22 -15.18
CA ASN A 59 -20.27 -5.31 -14.11
C ASN A 59 -21.54 -5.79 -13.37
N GLU A 60 -22.50 -6.36 -14.09
CA GLU A 60 -23.72 -6.93 -13.50
C GLU A 60 -23.41 -8.17 -12.64
N LEU A 61 -22.54 -9.06 -13.11
CA LEU A 61 -22.07 -10.22 -12.33
C LEU A 61 -21.45 -9.77 -11.00
N VAL A 62 -20.57 -8.77 -11.08
CA VAL A 62 -19.87 -8.24 -9.90
C VAL A 62 -20.85 -7.56 -8.95
N SER A 63 -21.77 -6.75 -9.47
CA SER A 63 -22.81 -6.07 -8.66
C SER A 63 -23.71 -7.08 -7.95
N THR A 64 -24.21 -8.08 -8.69
CA THR A 64 -25.04 -9.17 -8.17
C THR A 64 -24.33 -9.93 -7.06
N TRP A 65 -23.07 -10.30 -7.28
CA TRP A 65 -22.26 -10.96 -6.27
C TRP A 65 -22.05 -10.09 -5.03
N TYR A 66 -21.71 -8.80 -5.19
CA TYR A 66 -21.50 -7.88 -4.07
C TYR A 66 -22.78 -7.64 -3.26
N ASN A 67 -23.94 -7.62 -3.90
CA ASN A 67 -25.23 -7.47 -3.20
C ASN A 67 -25.53 -8.72 -2.36
N ALA A 68 -25.40 -9.91 -2.96
CA ALA A 68 -25.63 -11.17 -2.28
C ALA A 68 -24.66 -11.37 -1.09
N ILE A 69 -23.36 -11.17 -1.32
CA ILE A 69 -22.35 -11.37 -0.28
C ILE A 69 -22.51 -10.40 0.89
N ARG A 70 -22.94 -9.15 0.64
CA ARG A 70 -23.17 -8.17 1.71
C ARG A 70 -24.30 -8.61 2.63
N ILE A 71 -25.43 -9.04 2.06
CA ILE A 71 -26.57 -9.54 2.82
C ILE A 71 -26.12 -10.72 3.71
N ILE A 72 -25.44 -11.70 3.11
CA ILE A 72 -24.94 -12.87 3.83
C ILE A 72 -23.97 -12.47 4.95
N ILE A 73 -22.97 -11.63 4.66
CA ILE A 73 -21.97 -11.25 5.67
C ILE A 73 -22.62 -10.40 6.79
N ASP A 74 -23.57 -9.52 6.49
CA ASP A 74 -24.23 -8.68 7.49
C ASP A 74 -25.05 -9.51 8.49
N GLU A 75 -25.64 -10.62 8.04
CA GLU A 75 -26.32 -11.59 8.90
C GLU A 75 -25.33 -12.34 9.81
N PHE A 76 -24.27 -12.92 9.24
CA PHE A 76 -23.33 -13.77 10.00
C PHE A 76 -22.37 -12.96 10.87
N ALA A 77 -21.93 -11.80 10.39
CA ALA A 77 -20.89 -11.00 11.00
C ALA A 77 -21.26 -9.52 10.96
N PRO A 78 -22.21 -9.03 11.78
CA PRO A 78 -22.67 -7.65 11.73
C PRO A 78 -21.58 -6.64 12.16
N VAL A 79 -21.70 -5.40 11.68
CA VAL A 79 -20.86 -4.28 12.09
C VAL A 79 -21.25 -3.85 13.51
N LYS A 80 -20.29 -3.86 14.45
CA LYS A 80 -20.50 -3.47 15.84
C LYS A 80 -19.59 -2.31 16.23
N LYS A 81 -20.02 -1.54 17.23
CA LYS A 81 -19.22 -0.49 17.86
C LYS A 81 -18.25 -1.13 18.85
N PHE A 82 -16.95 -0.94 18.63
CA PHE A 82 -15.90 -1.35 19.54
C PHE A 82 -15.28 -0.13 20.23
N PRO A 83 -14.94 -0.21 21.53
CA PRO A 83 -14.26 0.87 22.22
C PRO A 83 -12.88 1.12 21.60
N TYR A 84 -12.56 2.39 21.33
CA TYR A 84 -11.26 2.79 20.81
C TYR A 84 -10.22 2.77 21.93
N ARG A 85 -9.08 2.07 21.75
CA ARG A 85 -7.95 2.06 22.69
C ARG A 85 -6.77 2.82 22.08
N THR A 86 -6.47 4.00 22.62
CA THR A 86 -5.38 4.88 22.15
C THR A 86 -4.01 4.48 22.66
N THR A 87 -3.96 3.85 23.82
CA THR A 87 -2.73 3.55 24.56
C THR A 87 -2.72 2.07 24.91
N ARG A 88 -1.63 1.39 24.56
CA ARG A 88 -1.35 0.08 25.12
C ARG A 88 -0.64 0.33 26.45
N PRO A 89 -1.03 -0.34 27.55
CA PRO A 89 -0.28 -0.25 28.78
C PRO A 89 1.18 -0.62 28.51
N GLN A 90 2.14 0.18 28.98
CA GLN A 90 3.57 -0.01 28.69
C GLN A 90 4.09 -1.39 29.15
N TRP A 91 3.42 -1.98 30.15
CA TRP A 91 3.70 -3.33 30.64
C TRP A 91 3.27 -4.46 29.73
N ILE A 92 2.48 -4.23 28.67
CA ILE A 92 2.08 -5.29 27.73
C ILE A 92 3.07 -5.35 26.56
N ASP A 93 4.21 -6.00 26.81
CA ASP A 93 5.21 -6.31 25.79
C ASP A 93 4.75 -7.48 24.86
N GLU A 94 5.56 -7.83 23.85
CA GLU A 94 5.23 -8.96 22.97
C GLU A 94 5.22 -10.32 23.70
N LYS A 95 6.07 -10.51 24.71
CA LYS A 95 6.12 -11.76 25.50
C LYS A 95 4.80 -11.98 26.24
N ILE A 96 4.29 -10.95 26.91
CA ILE A 96 3.01 -10.97 27.63
C ILE A 96 1.84 -11.17 26.67
N LYS A 97 1.88 -10.62 25.45
CA LYS A 97 0.84 -10.90 24.44
C LYS A 97 0.82 -12.35 24.01
N ILE A 98 1.98 -12.96 23.77
CA ILE A 98 2.10 -14.37 23.42
C ILE A 98 1.52 -15.22 24.56
N MET A 99 1.87 -14.90 25.80
CA MET A 99 1.37 -15.59 27.00
C MET A 99 -0.15 -15.43 27.17
N ILE A 100 -0.70 -14.23 26.98
CA ILE A 100 -2.16 -13.99 27.02
C ILE A 100 -2.87 -14.79 25.95
N LYS A 101 -2.36 -14.81 24.70
CA LYS A 101 -2.95 -15.61 23.62
C LYS A 101 -2.92 -17.09 23.94
N ARG A 102 -1.81 -17.61 24.48
CA ARG A 102 -1.66 -19.02 24.89
C ARG A 102 -2.60 -19.37 26.05
N ARG A 103 -2.70 -18.49 27.05
CA ARG A 103 -3.67 -18.61 28.15
C ARG A 103 -5.10 -18.70 27.64
N ASP A 104 -5.50 -17.79 26.77
CA ASP A 104 -6.88 -17.72 26.24
C ASP A 104 -7.20 -18.93 25.36
N TYR A 105 -6.22 -19.39 24.58
CA TYR A 105 -6.32 -20.63 23.82
C TYR A 105 -6.56 -21.84 24.74
N LEU A 106 -5.72 -22.03 25.76
CA LEU A 106 -5.83 -23.14 26.72
C LEU A 106 -7.14 -23.05 27.52
N ALA A 107 -7.52 -21.86 28.00
CA ALA A 107 -8.76 -21.64 28.74
C ALA A 107 -10.01 -21.93 27.91
N LYS A 108 -9.99 -21.64 26.59
CA LYS A 108 -11.09 -21.95 25.68
C LYS A 108 -11.23 -23.46 25.39
N LYS A 109 -10.12 -24.21 25.47
CA LYS A 109 -10.08 -25.67 25.28
C LYS A 109 -10.40 -26.45 26.55
N ARG A 110 -10.20 -25.85 27.73
CA ARG A 110 -10.53 -26.44 29.03
C ARG A 110 -12.02 -26.82 29.07
N GLY A 111 -12.30 -28.10 29.32
CA GLY A 111 -13.66 -28.66 29.37
C GLY A 111 -14.38 -28.85 28.03
N LYS A 112 -13.73 -28.57 26.88
CA LYS A 112 -14.32 -28.80 25.54
C LYS A 112 -13.70 -29.96 24.76
N TYR A 113 -12.53 -30.42 25.16
CA TYR A 113 -11.83 -31.54 24.53
C TYR A 113 -11.52 -32.58 25.60
N ILE A 114 -11.73 -33.86 25.28
CA ILE A 114 -11.38 -35.01 26.11
C ILE A 114 -9.87 -35.02 26.44
N ASP A 115 -9.06 -34.42 25.56
CA ASP A 115 -7.59 -34.43 25.58
C ASP A 115 -6.94 -33.24 26.34
N PHE A 116 -7.66 -32.66 27.30
CA PHE A 116 -7.11 -31.61 28.17
C PHE A 116 -6.29 -32.25 29.30
N THR A 117 -5.02 -32.53 29.01
CA THR A 117 -4.10 -33.22 29.92
C THR A 117 -3.76 -32.39 31.17
N ASN A 118 -3.36 -33.08 32.24
CA ASN A 118 -2.84 -32.47 33.46
C ASN A 118 -1.66 -31.51 33.18
N GLU A 119 -0.87 -31.78 32.14
CA GLU A 119 0.21 -30.88 31.68
C GLU A 119 -0.32 -29.56 31.13
N LYS A 120 -1.39 -29.57 30.32
CA LYS A 120 -2.03 -28.35 29.81
C LYS A 120 -2.72 -27.56 30.93
N GLU A 121 -3.24 -28.25 31.95
CA GLU A 121 -3.78 -27.64 33.17
C GLU A 121 -2.67 -26.93 33.97
N LYS A 122 -1.50 -27.57 34.11
CA LYS A 122 -0.29 -27.00 34.74
C LYS A 122 0.24 -25.81 33.96
N GLU A 123 0.36 -25.93 32.64
CA GLU A 123 0.77 -24.85 31.73
C GLU A 123 -0.15 -23.63 31.86
N LEU A 124 -1.47 -23.84 31.91
CA LEU A 124 -2.45 -22.78 32.10
C LEU A 124 -2.27 -22.08 33.46
N LYS A 125 -2.01 -22.83 34.53
CA LYS A 125 -1.73 -22.28 35.87
C LYS A 125 -0.44 -21.46 35.87
N ASP A 126 0.62 -21.97 35.26
CA ASP A 126 1.93 -21.32 35.18
C ASP A 126 1.87 -20.02 34.37
N ILE A 127 1.23 -20.04 33.20
CA ILE A 127 1.04 -18.82 32.40
C ILE A 127 0.22 -17.78 33.17
N LYS A 128 -0.85 -18.19 33.90
CA LYS A 128 -1.62 -17.27 34.76
C LYS A 128 -0.77 -16.70 35.91
N LYS A 129 0.17 -17.47 36.46
CA LYS A 129 1.07 -17.03 37.53
C LYS A 129 2.10 -16.05 36.98
N GLN A 130 2.72 -16.35 35.85
CA GLN A 130 3.73 -15.49 35.23
C GLN A 130 3.11 -14.16 34.75
N ILE A 131 1.92 -14.16 34.13
CA ILE A 131 1.22 -12.91 33.77
C ILE A 131 0.94 -12.06 35.02
N ARG A 132 0.45 -12.68 36.11
CA ARG A 132 0.21 -11.96 37.38
C ARG A 132 1.50 -11.41 37.97
N SER A 133 2.59 -12.17 37.93
CA SER A 133 3.90 -11.72 38.43
C SER A 133 4.42 -10.53 37.64
N LEU A 134 4.27 -10.53 36.32
CA LEU A 134 4.71 -9.43 35.46
C LEU A 134 3.87 -8.17 35.65
N ILE A 135 2.56 -8.33 35.81
CA ILE A 135 1.66 -7.22 36.19
C ILE A 135 2.11 -6.65 37.54
N ARG A 136 2.37 -7.50 38.53
CA ARG A 136 2.76 -7.09 39.89
C ARG A 136 4.13 -6.43 39.93
N LYS A 137 5.09 -6.92 39.14
CA LYS A 137 6.41 -6.29 38.99
C LYS A 137 6.27 -4.88 38.44
N PHE A 138 5.42 -4.69 37.43
CA PHE A 138 5.13 -3.37 36.90
C PHE A 138 4.36 -2.48 37.89
N GLU A 139 3.40 -3.02 38.64
CA GLU A 139 2.71 -2.31 39.72
C GLU A 139 3.70 -1.80 40.78
N ILE A 140 4.73 -2.59 41.12
CA ILE A 140 5.80 -2.22 42.06
C ILE A 140 6.76 -1.18 41.44
N GLU A 141 7.00 -1.22 40.14
CA GLU A 141 7.91 -0.25 39.49
C GLU A 141 7.21 1.08 39.16
N THR A 142 5.89 1.15 39.26
CA THR A 142 5.10 2.33 38.91
C THR A 142 4.71 3.12 40.16
N GLU A 143 5.27 4.33 40.33
CA GLU A 143 5.01 5.24 41.46
C GLU A 143 3.52 5.49 41.77
N ALA A 144 2.66 5.46 40.76
CA ALA A 144 1.22 5.69 40.91
C ALA A 144 0.46 4.61 41.72
N PHE A 145 1.00 3.39 41.84
CA PHE A 145 0.40 2.31 42.64
C PHE A 145 0.96 2.22 44.07
N HIS A 146 1.97 3.05 44.41
CA HIS A 146 2.48 3.22 45.77
C HIS A 146 1.79 4.34 46.55
N SER A 147 0.92 5.11 45.88
CA SER A 147 0.12 6.13 46.56
C SER A 147 -0.79 5.48 47.61
N LYS A 148 -0.81 6.07 48.82
CA LYS A 148 -1.75 5.71 49.89
C LYS A 148 -3.21 5.98 49.52
N ASN A 149 -3.46 6.69 48.42
CA ASN A 149 -4.79 7.01 47.92
C ASN A 149 -5.17 6.10 46.74
N PRO A 150 -6.15 5.19 46.89
CA PRO A 150 -6.61 4.29 45.82
C PRO A 150 -7.09 5.01 44.55
N LYS A 151 -7.45 6.30 44.65
CA LYS A 151 -7.83 7.14 43.50
C LYS A 151 -6.67 7.39 42.55
N ASP A 152 -5.43 7.37 43.01
CA ASP A 152 -4.25 7.64 42.17
C ASP A 152 -3.92 6.44 41.28
N GLY A 153 -4.02 5.21 41.80
CA GLY A 153 -3.93 4.00 40.99
C GLY A 153 -5.05 3.93 39.93
N TRP A 154 -6.28 4.29 40.31
CA TRP A 154 -7.39 4.40 39.34
C TRP A 154 -7.22 5.54 38.33
N LYS A 155 -6.63 6.67 38.73
CA LYS A 155 -6.28 7.80 37.85
C LYS A 155 -5.21 7.39 36.85
N TYR A 156 -4.18 6.67 37.28
CA TYR A 156 -3.14 6.11 36.43
C TYR A 156 -3.68 5.07 35.44
N ILE A 157 -4.51 4.13 35.90
CA ILE A 157 -5.21 3.19 35.00
C ILE A 157 -6.08 3.95 34.00
N LYS A 158 -6.78 5.00 34.43
CA LYS A 158 -7.57 5.88 33.55
C LYS A 158 -6.73 6.78 32.64
N GLN A 159 -5.44 6.98 32.91
CA GLN A 159 -4.49 7.70 32.03
C GLN A 159 -3.83 6.75 31.03
N MET A 160 -3.49 5.54 31.46
CA MET A 160 -2.75 4.57 30.65
C MET A 160 -3.64 3.68 29.80
N CYS A 161 -4.83 3.32 30.28
CA CYS A 161 -5.78 2.44 29.57
C CYS A 161 -6.91 3.22 28.87
N PHE A 162 -7.19 4.44 29.33
CA PHE A 162 -8.26 5.29 28.84
C PHE A 162 -7.71 6.69 28.56
N ASN A 163 -8.31 7.43 27.63
CA ASN A 163 -7.77 8.73 27.24
C ASN A 163 -8.18 9.79 28.26
N THR A 164 -7.27 10.20 29.14
CA THR A 164 -7.45 11.41 29.97
C THR A 164 -6.43 12.46 29.54
N LYS A 165 -6.95 13.48 28.84
CA LYS A 165 -6.29 14.72 28.41
C LYS A 165 -4.77 14.65 28.42
N ASP A 166 -4.24 14.05 27.35
CA ASP A 166 -2.87 14.32 26.94
C ASP A 166 -2.83 15.78 26.46
N LYS A 167 -2.57 16.72 27.39
CA LYS A 167 -2.42 18.16 27.06
C LYS A 167 -1.20 18.42 26.16
N ASN A 168 -0.30 17.44 26.03
CA ASN A 168 0.90 17.49 25.19
C ASN A 168 0.84 16.61 23.94
N ARG A 169 -0.25 15.87 23.72
CA ARG A 169 -0.77 15.79 22.35
C ARG A 169 -1.45 17.11 22.08
N THR A 170 -0.67 18.08 21.61
CA THR A 170 -1.15 18.81 20.45
C THR A 170 -1.78 17.76 19.54
N LEU A 171 -3.12 17.70 19.52
CA LEU A 171 -3.82 17.54 18.26
C LEU A 171 -3.01 18.41 17.32
N ASP A 172 -2.25 17.82 16.39
CA ASP A 172 -1.54 18.54 15.35
C ASP A 172 -2.56 19.57 14.85
N LYS A 173 -2.46 20.83 15.32
CA LYS A 173 -3.40 21.90 14.95
C LYS A 173 -3.25 22.22 13.47
N ASN A 174 -2.22 21.66 12.84
CA ASN A 174 -2.06 21.46 11.41
C ASN A 174 -2.68 20.11 10.98
N THR A 175 -3.93 19.82 11.36
CA THR A 175 -4.62 18.68 10.77
C THR A 175 -4.93 19.08 9.34
N ILE A 176 -4.13 18.60 8.39
CA ILE A 176 -4.36 18.82 6.96
C ILE A 176 -5.84 18.61 6.66
N ASN A 177 -6.47 19.61 6.04
CA ASN A 177 -7.82 19.46 5.53
C ASN A 177 -7.81 18.33 4.49
N LEU A 178 -8.56 17.25 4.75
CA LEU A 178 -8.57 16.08 3.88
C LEU A 178 -9.10 16.41 2.48
N ASP A 179 -10.03 17.36 2.37
CA ASP A 179 -10.55 17.79 1.07
C ASP A 179 -9.47 18.53 0.27
N ASN A 180 -8.75 19.47 0.89
CA ASN A 180 -7.61 20.14 0.24
C ASN A 180 -6.53 19.14 -0.18
N LEU A 181 -6.25 18.14 0.65
CA LEU A 181 -5.32 17.07 0.30
C LEU A 181 -5.82 16.23 -0.88
N ASN A 182 -7.11 15.91 -0.91
CA ASN A 182 -7.71 15.18 -2.01
C ASN A 182 -7.69 15.98 -3.32
N ASP A 183 -7.95 17.28 -3.26
CA ASP A 183 -7.88 18.19 -4.42
C ASP A 183 -6.44 18.32 -4.93
N HIS A 184 -5.47 18.48 -4.04
CA HIS A 184 -4.05 18.48 -4.40
C HIS A 184 -3.64 17.17 -5.07
N LEU A 185 -3.97 16.02 -4.47
CA LEU A 185 -3.66 14.72 -5.04
C LEU A 185 -4.38 14.47 -6.37
N ALA A 186 -5.61 14.95 -6.52
CA ALA A 186 -6.34 14.88 -7.78
C ALA A 186 -5.67 15.72 -8.87
N SER A 187 -5.20 16.94 -8.56
CA SER A 187 -4.52 17.79 -9.54
C SER A 187 -3.24 17.20 -10.12
N ILE A 188 -2.58 16.27 -9.39
CA ILE A 188 -1.38 15.57 -9.87
C ILE A 188 -1.76 14.54 -10.95
N VAL A 189 -2.90 13.86 -10.77
CA VAL A 189 -3.35 12.72 -11.58
C VAL A 189 -4.46 13.07 -12.56
N GLN A 190 -4.71 14.37 -12.77
CA GLN A 190 -5.65 14.88 -13.75
C GLN A 190 -4.92 15.61 -14.87
N CYS A 191 -5.29 15.30 -16.11
CA CYS A 191 -4.87 16.02 -17.30
C CYS A 191 -5.94 17.05 -17.66
N LYS A 192 -5.53 18.21 -18.20
CA LYS A 192 -6.48 19.25 -18.64
C LYS A 192 -7.21 18.83 -19.91
N ASP A 193 -6.56 18.03 -20.76
CA ASP A 193 -7.11 17.56 -22.03
C ASP A 193 -7.66 16.15 -21.85
N MET A 194 -8.98 16.07 -21.72
CA MET A 194 -9.72 14.81 -21.59
C MET A 194 -10.06 14.27 -22.97
N THR A 195 -9.13 13.56 -23.61
CA THR A 195 -9.43 12.74 -24.79
C THR A 195 -9.81 11.33 -24.35
N SER A 196 -10.82 10.73 -25.00
CA SER A 196 -11.12 9.31 -24.82
C SER A 196 -9.87 8.48 -25.15
N LEU A 197 -9.58 7.46 -24.34
CA LEU A 197 -8.48 6.57 -24.68
C LEU A 197 -8.87 5.74 -25.89
N VAL A 198 -7.89 5.45 -26.74
CA VAL A 198 -8.08 4.66 -27.95
C VAL A 198 -6.99 3.61 -28.00
N TRP A 199 -7.38 2.34 -28.15
CA TRP A 199 -6.41 1.30 -28.46
C TRP A 199 -5.93 1.44 -29.91
N PRO A 200 -4.61 1.45 -30.19
CA PRO A 200 -4.09 1.61 -31.55
C PRO A 200 -4.58 0.51 -32.52
N ASP A 201 -5.02 0.91 -33.71
CA ASP A 201 -5.45 -0.02 -34.76
C ASP A 201 -4.26 -0.79 -35.39
N GLY A 202 -4.54 -1.97 -35.96
CA GLY A 202 -3.55 -2.74 -36.73
C GLY A 202 -2.46 -3.43 -35.90
N CYS A 203 -2.64 -3.56 -34.59
CA CYS A 203 -1.68 -4.15 -33.66
C CYS A 203 -1.68 -5.68 -33.59
N ASP A 204 -2.67 -6.35 -34.21
CA ASP A 204 -2.78 -7.81 -34.16
C ASP A 204 -1.70 -8.44 -35.06
N GLN A 205 -0.57 -8.78 -34.44
CA GLN A 205 0.52 -9.52 -35.07
C GLN A 205 0.28 -11.03 -34.97
N ILE A 206 0.95 -11.79 -35.84
CA ILE A 206 1.12 -13.24 -35.68
C ILE A 206 1.81 -13.46 -34.31
N ASP A 207 1.21 -14.28 -33.44
CA ASP A 207 1.61 -14.50 -32.03
C ASP A 207 1.34 -13.36 -31.03
N SER A 208 0.27 -12.58 -31.23
CA SER A 208 -0.16 -11.56 -30.27
C SER A 208 -0.50 -12.13 -28.87
N PHE A 209 -0.14 -11.39 -27.81
CA PHE A 209 -0.48 -11.74 -26.44
C PHE A 209 -1.98 -11.64 -26.21
N SER A 210 -2.57 -12.72 -25.70
CA SER A 210 -3.95 -12.76 -25.23
C SER A 210 -4.03 -13.41 -23.86
N PHE A 211 -4.91 -12.88 -23.00
CA PHE A 211 -5.15 -13.45 -21.69
C PHE A 211 -5.80 -14.83 -21.79
N LYS A 212 -5.24 -15.79 -21.06
CA LYS A 212 -5.79 -17.13 -20.88
C LYS A 212 -6.84 -17.12 -19.78
N LYS A 213 -7.88 -17.96 -19.95
CA LYS A 213 -8.89 -18.20 -18.93
C LYS A 213 -8.27 -18.76 -17.65
N VAL A 214 -8.82 -18.35 -16.52
CA VAL A 214 -8.36 -18.65 -15.17
C VAL A 214 -9.09 -19.88 -14.65
N LYS A 215 -8.34 -20.78 -14.00
CA LYS A 215 -8.90 -21.95 -13.29
C LYS A 215 -9.25 -21.59 -11.84
N ILE A 216 -10.23 -22.28 -11.25
CA ILE A 216 -10.67 -22.09 -9.86
C ILE A 216 -9.50 -22.25 -8.88
N GLU A 217 -8.67 -23.28 -9.06
CA GLU A 217 -7.48 -23.53 -8.23
C GLU A 217 -6.51 -22.34 -8.20
N THR A 218 -6.32 -21.68 -9.35
CA THR A 218 -5.47 -20.49 -9.43
C THR A 218 -6.06 -19.36 -8.59
N VAL A 219 -7.38 -19.17 -8.65
CA VAL A 219 -8.07 -18.14 -7.86
C VAL A 219 -7.97 -18.44 -6.36
N VAL A 220 -8.21 -19.69 -5.93
CA VAL A 220 -8.03 -20.13 -4.53
C VAL A 220 -6.62 -19.84 -4.03
N ASN A 221 -5.61 -20.20 -4.83
CA ASN A 221 -4.21 -19.98 -4.47
C ASN A 221 -3.89 -18.50 -4.28
N VAL A 222 -4.36 -17.64 -5.20
CA VAL A 222 -4.13 -16.19 -5.10
C VAL A 222 -4.86 -15.57 -3.91
N LEU A 223 -6.11 -16.00 -3.63
CA LEU A 223 -6.88 -15.56 -2.46
C LEU A 223 -6.14 -15.91 -1.14
N ASN A 224 -5.58 -17.11 -1.04
CA ASN A 224 -4.85 -17.56 0.15
C ASN A 224 -3.50 -16.85 0.34
N GLN A 225 -2.90 -16.32 -0.73
CA GLN A 225 -1.66 -15.53 -0.66
C GLN A 225 -1.87 -14.07 -0.20
N ILE A 226 -3.11 -13.61 -0.01
CA ILE A 226 -3.37 -12.27 0.54
C ILE A 226 -2.72 -12.15 1.93
N LYS A 227 -1.95 -11.08 2.16
CA LYS A 227 -1.34 -10.82 3.47
C LYS A 227 -2.42 -10.51 4.50
N ASN A 228 -2.33 -11.11 5.69
CA ASN A 228 -3.35 -10.98 6.74
C ASN A 228 -3.56 -9.53 7.24
N ASN A 229 -2.54 -8.69 7.12
CA ASN A 229 -2.58 -7.27 7.49
C ASN A 229 -2.97 -6.35 6.33
N SER A 230 -3.41 -6.89 5.18
CA SER A 230 -3.86 -6.08 4.05
C SER A 230 -5.10 -5.27 4.42
N SER A 231 -5.05 -3.97 4.16
CA SER A 231 -6.19 -3.07 4.32
C SER A 231 -7.32 -3.44 3.35
N ALA A 232 -8.56 -3.33 3.84
CA ALA A 232 -9.75 -3.45 3.00
C ALA A 232 -9.90 -2.21 2.11
N GLY A 233 -10.43 -2.40 0.90
CA GLY A 233 -10.78 -1.32 -0.01
C GLY A 233 -12.01 -0.55 0.44
N HIS A 234 -12.64 0.16 -0.50
CA HIS A 234 -13.89 0.87 -0.23
C HIS A 234 -15.08 -0.07 0.04
N ASP A 235 -14.97 -1.34 -0.38
CA ASP A 235 -15.97 -2.39 -0.17
C ASP A 235 -16.00 -2.96 1.26
N GLY A 236 -15.00 -2.65 2.08
CA GLY A 236 -14.94 -3.07 3.49
C GLY A 236 -14.68 -4.55 3.72
N LEU A 237 -14.36 -5.33 2.67
CA LEU A 237 -14.05 -6.75 2.79
C LEU A 237 -12.63 -6.93 3.32
N SER A 238 -12.51 -7.44 4.55
CA SER A 238 -11.20 -7.63 5.21
C SER A 238 -10.46 -8.86 4.68
N ALA A 239 -9.13 -8.82 4.68
CA ALA A 239 -8.29 -9.95 4.29
C ALA A 239 -8.57 -11.22 5.12
N PHE A 240 -8.85 -11.05 6.41
CA PHE A 240 -9.25 -12.16 7.28
C PHE A 240 -10.51 -12.86 6.77
N LEU A 241 -11.53 -12.10 6.39
CA LEU A 241 -12.78 -12.67 5.87
C LEU A 241 -12.55 -13.36 4.53
N ILE A 242 -11.93 -12.66 3.56
CA ILE A 242 -11.68 -13.20 2.22
C ILE A 242 -10.95 -14.54 2.28
N LYS A 243 -9.93 -14.68 3.13
CA LYS A 243 -9.19 -15.94 3.29
C LYS A 243 -10.03 -17.04 3.93
N ARG A 244 -10.98 -16.70 4.81
CA ARG A 244 -11.88 -17.67 5.45
C ARG A 244 -12.96 -18.20 4.51
N ILE A 245 -13.30 -17.44 3.47
CA ILE A 245 -14.29 -17.81 2.46
C ILE A 245 -13.64 -18.12 1.10
N ALA A 246 -12.32 -18.31 1.04
CA ALA A 246 -11.59 -18.37 -0.23
C ALA A 246 -12.09 -19.49 -1.16
N ASN A 247 -12.39 -20.67 -0.60
CA ASN A 247 -12.86 -21.81 -1.38
C ASN A 247 -14.26 -21.58 -1.94
N SER A 248 -15.22 -21.16 -1.11
CA SER A 248 -16.61 -20.87 -1.54
C SER A 248 -16.69 -19.70 -2.51
N LEU A 249 -15.83 -18.69 -2.32
CA LEU A 249 -15.75 -17.51 -3.19
C LEU A 249 -15.18 -17.84 -4.58
N ALA A 250 -14.23 -18.78 -4.66
CA ALA A 250 -13.41 -18.94 -5.85
C ALA A 250 -14.22 -19.28 -7.10
N THR A 251 -15.26 -20.10 -7.01
CA THR A 251 -16.12 -20.47 -8.14
C THR A 251 -16.75 -19.24 -8.80
N ASN A 252 -17.44 -18.42 -8.00
CA ASN A 252 -18.09 -17.20 -8.49
C ASN A 252 -17.08 -16.16 -8.98
N LEU A 253 -15.96 -16.01 -8.27
CA LEU A 253 -14.90 -15.11 -8.70
C LEU A 253 -14.30 -15.57 -10.04
N THR A 254 -14.06 -16.86 -10.26
CA THR A 254 -13.55 -17.38 -11.54
C THR A 254 -14.50 -17.07 -12.70
N ILE A 255 -15.81 -17.21 -12.50
CA ILE A 255 -16.82 -16.85 -13.53
C ILE A 255 -16.67 -15.36 -13.89
N ILE A 256 -16.64 -14.49 -12.88
CA ILE A 256 -16.45 -13.03 -13.06
C ILE A 256 -15.15 -12.73 -13.82
N LEU A 257 -14.02 -13.31 -13.39
CA LEU A 257 -12.71 -13.03 -14.00
C LEU A 257 -12.65 -13.48 -15.46
N ASN A 258 -13.24 -14.64 -15.77
CA ASN A 258 -13.26 -15.15 -17.14
C ASN A 258 -14.20 -14.33 -18.02
N LYS A 259 -15.36 -13.90 -17.52
CA LYS A 259 -16.25 -12.96 -18.24
C LYS A 259 -15.54 -11.64 -18.52
N SER A 260 -14.83 -11.11 -17.52
CA SER A 260 -14.04 -9.87 -17.62
C SER A 260 -12.94 -9.97 -18.68
N ILE A 261 -12.20 -11.08 -18.72
CA ILE A 261 -11.23 -11.38 -19.79
C ILE A 261 -11.93 -11.50 -21.14
N ASP A 262 -13.10 -12.14 -21.19
CA ASP A 262 -13.82 -12.40 -22.44
C ASP A 262 -14.39 -11.14 -23.08
N GLU A 263 -14.92 -10.22 -22.27
CA GLU A 263 -15.47 -8.93 -22.70
C GLU A 263 -14.39 -7.85 -22.87
N GLY A 264 -13.21 -8.03 -22.28
CA GLY A 264 -12.20 -6.98 -22.21
C GLY A 264 -12.62 -5.82 -21.30
N VAL A 265 -13.37 -6.11 -20.24
CA VAL A 265 -13.93 -5.12 -19.31
C VAL A 265 -13.42 -5.40 -17.91
N PHE A 266 -12.72 -4.45 -17.30
CA PHE A 266 -12.35 -4.50 -15.89
C PHE A 266 -13.50 -3.96 -15.03
N PRO A 267 -13.92 -4.63 -13.94
CA PRO A 267 -15.08 -4.18 -13.17
C PRO A 267 -14.95 -2.77 -12.56
N ASP A 268 -15.97 -1.93 -12.72
CA ASP A 268 -15.92 -0.52 -12.31
C ASP A 268 -15.81 -0.34 -10.80
N ILE A 269 -16.46 -1.22 -10.03
CA ILE A 269 -16.34 -1.20 -8.57
C ILE A 269 -14.92 -1.50 -8.10
N TRP A 270 -14.12 -2.21 -8.92
CA TRP A 270 -12.73 -2.53 -8.62
C TRP A 270 -11.77 -1.40 -9.00
N LYS A 271 -12.18 -0.45 -9.83
CA LYS A 271 -11.39 0.75 -10.21
C LYS A 271 -11.36 1.85 -9.15
N LYS A 272 -12.15 1.74 -8.09
CA LYS A 272 -12.29 2.75 -7.03
C LYS A 272 -11.25 2.57 -5.92
N ALA A 273 -10.40 3.56 -5.67
CA ALA A 273 -9.34 3.50 -4.66
C ALA A 273 -9.61 4.41 -3.45
N ASN A 274 -9.38 3.91 -2.23
CA ASN A 274 -9.20 4.79 -1.06
C ASN A 274 -7.71 5.16 -0.98
N ILE A 275 -7.39 6.45 -0.94
CA ILE A 275 -6.03 6.95 -0.73
C ILE A 275 -5.76 7.07 0.76
N THR A 276 -4.69 6.42 1.21
CA THR A 276 -4.08 6.63 2.52
C THR A 276 -2.75 7.33 2.33
N THR A 277 -2.54 8.47 2.98
CA THR A 277 -1.30 9.23 2.82
C THR A 277 -0.27 8.87 3.88
N ILE A 278 0.99 8.75 3.46
CA ILE A 278 2.14 8.53 4.34
C ILE A 278 3.07 9.73 4.25
N TRP A 279 3.37 10.35 5.39
CA TRP A 279 4.33 11.45 5.44
C TRP A 279 5.74 10.94 5.12
N LYS A 280 6.50 11.67 4.28
CA LYS A 280 7.82 11.28 3.78
C LYS A 280 8.92 11.25 4.86
N GLY A 281 8.64 11.73 6.07
CA GLY A 281 9.62 11.77 7.17
C GLY A 281 10.57 12.96 7.13
N LYS A 282 10.38 13.88 6.17
CA LYS A 282 11.18 15.09 5.95
C LYS A 282 10.24 16.24 5.54
N GLY A 283 10.66 17.48 5.78
CA GLY A 283 9.88 18.68 5.49
C GLY A 283 8.74 18.94 6.48
N SER A 284 7.93 19.97 6.20
CA SER A 284 6.79 20.31 7.06
C SER A 284 5.63 19.32 6.87
N LYS A 285 4.96 18.95 7.97
CA LYS A 285 3.68 18.23 7.95
C LYS A 285 2.51 19.06 7.42
N SER A 286 2.64 20.38 7.32
CA SER A 286 1.60 21.23 6.72
C SER A 286 1.66 21.24 5.19
N ASP A 287 2.78 20.83 4.61
CA ASP A 287 3.02 20.83 3.18
C ASP A 287 2.55 19.51 2.57
N LEU A 288 1.62 19.62 1.61
CA LEU A 288 0.96 18.49 0.96
C LEU A 288 1.92 17.69 0.07
N GLU A 289 2.99 18.32 -0.44
CA GLU A 289 4.03 17.66 -1.24
C GLU A 289 4.86 16.65 -0.43
N ASN A 290 4.84 16.77 0.91
CA ASN A 290 5.54 15.86 1.80
C ASN A 290 4.76 14.56 2.11
N TYR A 291 3.67 14.29 1.39
CA TYR A 291 2.86 13.08 1.55
C TYR A 291 2.90 12.20 0.31
N ARG A 292 3.03 10.89 0.52
CA ARG A 292 2.90 9.87 -0.53
C ARG A 292 1.49 9.28 -0.52
N PRO A 293 0.77 9.31 -1.65
CA PRO A 293 -0.55 8.68 -1.75
C PRO A 293 -0.39 7.16 -1.92
N ILE A 294 -1.01 6.36 -1.05
CA ILE A 294 -1.10 4.90 -1.24
C ILE A 294 -2.53 4.54 -1.61
N SER A 295 -2.70 4.00 -2.81
CA SER A 295 -3.96 3.49 -3.34
C SER A 295 -4.33 2.16 -2.72
N VAL A 296 -5.41 2.15 -1.94
CA VAL A 296 -5.99 0.94 -1.33
C VAL A 296 -7.21 0.52 -2.16
N LEU A 297 -6.98 -0.41 -3.09
CA LEU A 297 -8.00 -1.04 -3.93
C LEU A 297 -8.75 -2.16 -3.18
N PRO A 298 -9.97 -2.54 -3.63
CA PRO A 298 -10.65 -3.75 -3.19
C PRO A 298 -9.75 -4.98 -3.26
N LEU A 299 -9.86 -5.89 -2.30
CA LEU A 299 -8.99 -7.08 -2.27
C LEU A 299 -9.21 -7.98 -3.51
N LEU A 300 -10.45 -8.07 -4.00
CA LEU A 300 -10.76 -8.84 -5.20
C LEU A 300 -10.18 -8.20 -6.47
N SER A 301 -10.16 -6.86 -6.54
CA SER A 301 -9.42 -6.13 -7.59
C SER A 301 -7.95 -6.53 -7.59
N ARG A 302 -7.31 -6.59 -6.42
CA ARG A 302 -5.89 -6.94 -6.28
C ARG A 302 -5.62 -8.41 -6.64
N VAL A 303 -6.56 -9.30 -6.37
CA VAL A 303 -6.51 -10.70 -6.82
C VAL A 303 -6.52 -10.75 -8.35
N TYR A 304 -7.43 -10.01 -8.98
CA TYR A 304 -7.51 -9.97 -10.44
C TYR A 304 -6.26 -9.35 -11.07
N GLU A 305 -5.82 -8.18 -10.57
CA GLU A 305 -4.58 -7.52 -10.98
C GLU A 305 -3.38 -8.46 -10.91
N LYS A 306 -3.26 -9.26 -9.85
CA LYS A 306 -2.17 -10.21 -9.69
C LYS A 306 -2.22 -11.33 -10.73
N ILE A 307 -3.41 -11.79 -11.13
CA ILE A 307 -3.56 -12.84 -12.13
C ILE A 307 -3.18 -12.32 -13.52
N ILE A 308 -3.68 -11.15 -13.92
CA ILE A 308 -3.35 -10.54 -15.22
C ILE A 308 -1.87 -10.12 -15.28
N CYS A 309 -1.34 -9.57 -14.18
CA CYS A 309 0.08 -9.21 -14.07
C CYS A 309 0.98 -10.44 -14.23
N ARG A 310 0.62 -11.59 -13.66
CA ARG A 310 1.41 -12.82 -13.82
C ARG A 310 1.50 -13.23 -15.29
N GLN A 311 0.37 -13.25 -16.00
CA GLN A 311 0.36 -13.64 -17.42
C GLN A 311 1.16 -12.66 -18.29
N LEU A 312 1.01 -11.34 -18.05
CA LEU A 312 1.76 -10.31 -18.78
C LEU A 312 3.27 -10.40 -18.50
N SER A 313 3.64 -10.59 -17.23
CA SER A 313 5.04 -10.71 -16.81
C SER A 313 5.71 -11.95 -17.44
N GLU A 314 5.04 -13.10 -17.40
CA GLU A 314 5.51 -14.35 -18.04
C GLU A 314 5.73 -14.15 -19.54
N TYR A 315 4.82 -13.47 -20.23
CA TYR A 315 4.98 -13.12 -21.64
C TYR A 315 6.17 -12.17 -21.88
N SER A 316 6.27 -11.10 -21.09
CA SER A 316 7.30 -10.08 -21.27
C SER A 316 8.72 -10.64 -21.09
N GLU A 317 8.93 -11.55 -20.14
CA GLU A 317 10.22 -12.20 -19.93
C GLU A 317 10.48 -13.28 -21.00
N ALA A 318 9.47 -14.06 -21.39
CA ALA A 318 9.63 -15.10 -22.42
C ALA A 318 10.01 -14.53 -23.80
N LYS A 319 9.53 -13.33 -24.12
CA LYS A 319 9.86 -12.59 -25.36
C LYS A 319 11.07 -11.65 -25.19
N ILE A 320 11.74 -11.65 -24.03
CA ILE A 320 12.92 -10.80 -23.72
C ILE A 320 12.63 -9.31 -24.01
N LEU A 321 11.42 -8.86 -23.65
CA LEU A 321 10.99 -7.50 -23.97
C LEU A 321 11.49 -6.47 -22.94
N ILE A 322 12.00 -6.93 -21.79
CA ILE A 322 12.50 -6.07 -20.72
C ILE A 322 14.03 -6.02 -20.79
N PRO A 323 14.63 -4.83 -20.97
CA PRO A 323 16.08 -4.67 -21.03
C PRO A 323 16.79 -5.22 -19.79
N ILE A 324 18.03 -5.70 -19.95
CA ILE A 324 18.85 -6.19 -18.82
C ILE A 324 19.20 -5.07 -17.83
N GLN A 325 19.22 -3.83 -18.31
CA GLN A 325 19.43 -2.59 -17.57
C GLN A 325 18.30 -2.28 -16.57
N GLN A 326 17.13 -2.94 -16.69
CA GLN A 326 16.00 -2.76 -15.79
C GLN A 326 16.04 -3.79 -14.66
N PHE A 327 16.49 -3.31 -13.49
CA PHE A 327 16.54 -4.10 -12.25
C PHE A 327 15.24 -3.98 -11.44
N GLY A 328 14.56 -2.83 -11.55
CA GLY A 328 13.34 -2.55 -10.80
C GLY A 328 12.18 -3.46 -11.20
N PHE A 329 11.47 -3.98 -10.20
CA PHE A 329 10.26 -4.81 -10.36
C PHE A 329 10.45 -6.07 -11.23
N ARG A 330 11.70 -6.48 -11.47
CA ARG A 330 12.02 -7.67 -12.24
C ARG A 330 12.21 -8.87 -11.32
N LYS A 331 11.70 -10.02 -11.74
CA LYS A 331 11.91 -11.26 -10.98
C LYS A 331 13.39 -11.61 -11.00
N ASN A 332 13.91 -12.11 -9.87
CA ASN A 332 15.33 -12.43 -9.67
C ASN A 332 16.28 -11.23 -9.82
N SER A 333 15.77 -10.01 -9.66
CA SER A 333 16.56 -8.78 -9.56
C SER A 333 16.20 -8.03 -8.28
N ASN A 334 17.17 -7.36 -7.68
CA ASN A 334 17.04 -6.60 -6.44
C ASN A 334 18.07 -5.47 -6.37
N CYS A 335 18.00 -4.64 -5.32
CA CYS A 335 18.95 -3.54 -5.12
C CYS A 335 20.41 -3.99 -5.05
N GLU A 336 20.68 -5.18 -4.50
CA GLU A 336 22.03 -5.73 -4.38
C GLU A 336 22.60 -6.08 -5.75
N THR A 337 21.81 -6.72 -6.62
CA THR A 337 22.23 -7.03 -8.00
C THR A 337 22.52 -5.75 -8.79
N ALA A 338 21.68 -4.72 -8.67
CA ALA A 338 21.91 -3.43 -9.31
C ALA A 338 23.21 -2.78 -8.80
N LEU A 339 23.42 -2.80 -7.48
CA LEU A 339 24.62 -2.24 -6.86
C LEU A 339 25.89 -3.01 -7.26
N ILE A 340 25.84 -4.35 -7.27
CA ILE A 340 26.98 -5.20 -7.69
C ILE A 340 27.35 -4.91 -9.15
N THR A 341 26.36 -4.78 -10.03
CA THR A 341 26.62 -4.43 -11.44
C THR A 341 27.25 -3.04 -11.57
N ALA A 342 26.77 -2.06 -10.80
CA ALA A 342 27.36 -0.72 -10.74
C ALA A 342 28.78 -0.70 -10.19
N THR A 343 29.03 -1.36 -9.07
CA THR A 343 30.36 -1.41 -8.46
C THR A 343 31.35 -2.16 -9.34
N ASN A 344 30.94 -3.25 -10.01
CA ASN A 344 31.79 -3.95 -10.97
C ASN A 344 32.20 -3.04 -12.13
N PHE A 345 31.28 -2.24 -12.68
CA PHE A 345 31.59 -1.24 -13.71
C PHE A 345 32.58 -0.18 -13.17
N TRP A 346 32.36 0.31 -11.95
CA TRP A 346 33.27 1.27 -11.32
C TRP A 346 34.67 0.69 -11.13
N TYR A 347 34.79 -0.49 -10.50
CA TYR A 347 36.08 -1.12 -10.22
C TYR A 347 36.85 -1.51 -11.48
N SER A 348 36.19 -2.11 -12.48
CA SER A 348 36.84 -2.47 -13.74
C SER A 348 37.40 -1.23 -14.45
N SER A 349 36.62 -0.17 -14.56
CA SER A 349 37.05 1.10 -15.15
C SER A 349 38.20 1.74 -14.37
N LEU A 350 38.16 1.72 -13.04
CA LEU A 350 39.23 2.26 -12.20
C LEU A 350 40.54 1.45 -12.32
N ASN A 351 40.45 0.13 -12.44
CA ASN A 351 41.61 -0.75 -12.66
C ASN A 351 42.28 -0.48 -14.01
N GLU A 352 41.52 -0.04 -15.01
CA GLU A 352 42.03 0.43 -16.30
C GLU A 352 42.60 1.86 -16.27
N GLY A 353 42.64 2.52 -15.10
CA GLY A 353 43.16 3.88 -14.94
C GLY A 353 42.21 4.99 -15.40
N LYS A 354 40.95 4.65 -15.70
CA LYS A 354 39.90 5.60 -16.11
C LYS A 354 39.31 6.34 -14.90
N LEU A 355 38.67 7.47 -15.16
CA LEU A 355 37.73 8.15 -14.29
C LEU A 355 36.34 7.61 -14.57
N VAL A 356 35.47 7.59 -13.56
CA VAL A 356 34.08 7.15 -13.72
C VAL A 356 33.14 8.22 -13.21
N GLY A 357 32.29 8.74 -14.08
CA GLY A 357 31.19 9.62 -13.72
C GLY A 357 29.89 8.83 -13.58
N THR A 358 29.15 9.11 -12.51
CA THR A 358 27.85 8.50 -12.22
C THR A 358 26.83 9.60 -11.97
N LEU A 359 25.82 9.70 -12.83
CA LEU A 359 24.73 10.66 -12.70
C LEU A 359 23.46 9.95 -12.22
N LEU A 360 22.94 10.36 -11.07
CA LEU A 360 21.72 9.86 -10.46
C LEU A 360 20.58 10.83 -10.76
N ILE A 361 19.52 10.34 -11.40
CA ILE A 361 18.35 11.11 -11.83
C ILE A 361 17.10 10.54 -11.13
N ASP A 362 16.36 11.42 -10.47
CA ASP A 362 15.06 11.14 -9.83
C ASP A 362 13.94 11.76 -10.67
N LEU A 363 12.86 11.01 -10.89
CA LEU A 363 11.68 11.51 -11.61
C LEU A 363 10.63 12.08 -10.64
N THR A 364 10.01 13.19 -11.01
CA THR A 364 8.94 13.79 -10.23
C THR A 364 7.65 12.98 -10.37
N LYS A 365 7.23 12.35 -9.26
CA LYS A 365 5.94 11.64 -9.13
C LYS A 365 5.71 10.63 -10.26
N ALA A 366 6.74 9.85 -10.61
CA ALA A 366 6.79 9.05 -11.84
C ALA A 366 5.53 8.18 -12.07
N PHE A 367 5.11 7.40 -11.07
CA PHE A 367 3.92 6.56 -11.18
C PHE A 367 2.65 7.35 -11.48
N ASP A 368 2.49 8.52 -10.86
CA ASP A 368 1.33 9.39 -11.04
C ASP A 368 1.37 10.16 -12.37
N SER A 369 2.54 10.27 -12.99
CA SER A 369 2.77 11.03 -14.22
C SER A 369 2.49 10.26 -15.51
N VAL A 370 2.48 8.91 -15.50
CA VAL A 370 2.35 8.08 -16.71
C VAL A 370 1.09 8.44 -17.54
N PRO A 371 1.22 8.99 -18.75
CA PRO A 371 0.06 9.23 -19.63
C PRO A 371 -0.59 7.92 -20.06
N HIS A 372 -1.90 7.79 -19.87
CA HIS A 372 -2.61 6.54 -20.16
C HIS A 372 -2.56 6.15 -21.64
N GLN A 373 -2.71 7.12 -22.55
CA GLN A 373 -2.65 6.85 -24.00
C GLN A 373 -1.27 6.35 -24.42
N ASN A 374 -0.19 6.98 -23.94
CA ASN A 374 1.17 6.54 -24.25
C ASN A 374 1.42 5.13 -23.70
N LEU A 375 0.91 4.82 -22.51
CA LEU A 375 1.00 3.46 -21.95
C LEU A 375 0.28 2.42 -22.83
N LEU A 376 -0.90 2.74 -23.39
CA LEU A 376 -1.59 1.86 -24.33
C LEU A 376 -0.79 1.66 -25.62
N ASN A 377 -0.16 2.71 -26.13
CA ASN A 377 0.72 2.62 -27.29
C ASN A 377 1.91 1.68 -27.02
N GLU A 378 2.55 1.79 -25.85
CA GLU A 378 3.65 0.89 -25.45
C GLU A 378 3.20 -0.56 -25.28
N LEU A 379 1.98 -0.78 -24.79
CA LEU A 379 1.39 -2.10 -24.71
C LEU A 379 1.09 -2.69 -26.09
N ALA A 380 0.63 -1.88 -27.05
CA ALA A 380 0.43 -2.31 -28.42
C ALA A 380 1.76 -2.66 -29.12
N LYS A 381 2.82 -1.85 -28.92
CA LYS A 381 4.17 -2.10 -29.48
C LYS A 381 4.75 -3.45 -29.08
N ILE A 382 4.44 -3.94 -27.88
CA ILE A 382 4.93 -5.25 -27.42
C ILE A 382 4.07 -6.42 -27.86
N GLY A 383 3.09 -6.21 -28.75
CA GLY A 383 2.31 -7.26 -29.38
C GLY A 383 1.10 -7.71 -28.58
N LEU A 384 0.47 -6.86 -27.77
CA LEU A 384 -0.83 -7.20 -27.17
C LEU A 384 -1.94 -7.25 -28.22
N SER A 385 -2.79 -8.27 -28.14
CA SER A 385 -3.96 -8.38 -29.01
C SER A 385 -4.99 -7.29 -28.70
N GLN A 386 -5.86 -7.00 -29.67
CA GLN A 386 -6.97 -6.06 -29.49
C GLN A 386 -7.81 -6.35 -28.23
N LYS A 387 -8.07 -7.63 -27.92
CA LYS A 387 -8.87 -8.04 -26.77
C LYS A 387 -8.14 -7.80 -25.44
N ALA A 388 -6.85 -8.11 -25.38
CA ALA A 388 -6.03 -7.81 -24.20
C ALA A 388 -5.88 -6.30 -24.00
N GLY A 389 -5.70 -5.57 -25.09
CA GLY A 389 -5.61 -4.11 -25.11
C GLY A 389 -6.87 -3.42 -24.61
N LYS A 390 -8.05 -3.86 -25.07
CA LYS A 390 -9.35 -3.38 -24.56
C LYS A 390 -9.49 -3.53 -23.05
N LEU A 391 -9.00 -4.64 -22.47
CA LEU A 391 -9.00 -4.83 -21.03
C LEU A 391 -8.15 -3.79 -20.30
N PHE A 392 -6.95 -3.47 -20.81
CA PHE A 392 -6.08 -2.44 -20.23
C PHE A 392 -6.62 -1.03 -20.43
N GLN A 393 -7.18 -0.74 -21.61
CA GLN A 393 -7.88 0.51 -21.86
C GLN A 393 -9.00 0.69 -20.83
N ASN A 394 -9.88 -0.30 -20.69
CA ASN A 394 -10.97 -0.25 -19.72
C ASN A 394 -10.47 -0.21 -18.26
N TYR A 395 -9.35 -0.84 -17.93
CA TYR A 395 -8.72 -0.78 -16.61
C TYR A 395 -8.24 0.64 -16.23
N LEU A 396 -7.72 1.39 -17.21
CA LEU A 396 -7.21 2.76 -17.05
C LEU A 396 -8.34 3.81 -17.06
N GLU A 397 -9.39 3.57 -17.86
CA GLU A 397 -10.56 4.46 -17.94
C GLU A 397 -11.47 4.40 -16.70
N GLY A 398 -12.12 5.53 -16.40
CA GLY A 398 -13.17 5.59 -15.37
C GLY A 398 -12.68 5.38 -13.94
N ARG A 399 -11.37 5.47 -13.71
CA ARG A 399 -10.78 5.32 -12.37
C ARG A 399 -11.08 6.52 -11.51
N VAL A 400 -11.36 6.25 -10.23
CA VAL A 400 -11.62 7.30 -9.23
C VAL A 400 -10.91 7.00 -7.91
N GLN A 401 -10.51 8.06 -7.23
CA GLN A 401 -9.92 8.00 -5.90
C GLN A 401 -10.62 8.92 -4.90
N ARG A 402 -10.43 8.64 -3.62
CA ARG A 402 -10.76 9.56 -2.53
C ARG A 402 -9.81 9.37 -1.36
N VAL A 403 -9.47 10.43 -0.64
CA VAL A 403 -8.71 10.33 0.61
C VAL A 403 -9.56 9.75 1.73
N LYS A 404 -9.02 8.78 2.47
CA LYS A 404 -9.61 8.18 3.68
C LYS A 404 -8.64 8.26 4.85
N ASN A 405 -9.07 8.88 5.94
CA ASN A 405 -8.32 8.90 7.20
C ASN A 405 -9.23 8.48 8.37
N GLY A 406 -9.00 7.28 8.90
CA GLY A 406 -9.86 6.66 9.90
C GLY A 406 -11.29 6.47 9.38
N ASN A 407 -12.25 7.14 10.03
CA ASN A 407 -13.67 7.13 9.64
C ASN A 407 -14.05 8.28 8.71
N LYS A 408 -13.14 9.23 8.44
CA LYS A 408 -13.40 10.34 7.52
C LYS A 408 -13.04 9.90 6.10
N ILE A 409 -13.91 10.24 5.16
CA ILE A 409 -13.75 10.02 3.72
C ILE A 409 -14.09 11.32 3.00
N THR A 410 -13.41 11.55 1.88
CA THR A 410 -13.63 12.70 0.99
C THR A 410 -14.46 12.27 -0.23
N GLN A 411 -14.78 13.25 -1.09
CA GLN A 411 -15.47 13.02 -2.36
C GLN A 411 -14.59 12.23 -3.34
N TRP A 412 -15.24 11.51 -4.26
CA TRP A 412 -14.55 10.83 -5.35
C TRP A 412 -14.01 11.85 -6.36
N LYS A 413 -12.80 11.63 -6.85
CA LYS A 413 -12.12 12.43 -7.89
C LYS A 413 -11.62 11.49 -8.98
N SER A 414 -11.72 11.90 -10.24
CA SER A 414 -11.24 11.12 -11.38
C SER A 414 -9.70 11.05 -11.41
N ILE A 415 -9.19 9.92 -11.89
CA ILE A 415 -7.79 9.70 -12.25
C ILE A 415 -7.74 9.56 -13.76
N THR A 416 -6.98 10.42 -14.43
CA THR A 416 -6.90 10.47 -15.90
C THR A 416 -5.46 10.33 -16.41
N ARG A 417 -4.50 10.26 -15.49
CA ARG A 417 -3.12 9.88 -15.74
C ARG A 417 -2.56 9.11 -14.53
N GLY A 418 -1.45 8.43 -14.75
CA GLY A 418 -0.74 7.65 -13.76
C GLY A 418 -1.27 6.24 -13.56
N VAL A 419 -0.43 5.39 -13.00
CA VAL A 419 -0.77 4.03 -12.57
C VAL A 419 -0.86 3.98 -11.03
N PRO A 420 -1.82 3.23 -10.44
CA PRO A 420 -2.10 3.33 -9.01
C PRO A 420 -0.90 2.94 -8.13
N GLN A 421 -0.41 3.86 -7.29
CA GLN A 421 0.67 3.57 -6.34
C GLN A 421 0.14 2.61 -5.24
N GLY A 422 0.47 1.32 -5.34
CA GLY A 422 -0.04 0.24 -4.48
C GLY A 422 -0.93 -0.79 -5.17
N GLY A 423 -1.24 -0.59 -6.46
CA GLY A 423 -1.81 -1.61 -7.34
C GLY A 423 -0.83 -2.76 -7.59
N GLY A 424 -1.34 -3.98 -7.76
CA GLY A 424 -0.49 -5.15 -8.03
C GLY A 424 0.07 -5.17 -9.46
N LEU A 425 -0.64 -4.52 -10.38
CA LEU A 425 -0.30 -4.46 -11.80
C LEU A 425 0.58 -3.25 -12.15
N SER A 426 0.49 -2.16 -11.37
CA SER A 426 1.18 -0.89 -11.65
C SER A 426 2.70 -1.03 -11.84
N PRO A 427 3.44 -1.82 -11.04
CA PRO A 427 4.88 -1.97 -11.24
C PRO A 427 5.23 -2.63 -12.58
N GLU A 428 4.43 -3.61 -13.02
CA GLU A 428 4.65 -4.28 -14.30
C GLU A 428 4.39 -3.34 -15.48
N LEU A 429 3.31 -2.55 -15.41
CA LEU A 429 3.00 -1.53 -16.41
C LEU A 429 4.09 -0.46 -16.47
N PHE A 430 4.59 0.00 -15.32
CA PHE A 430 5.66 0.99 -15.27
C PHE A 430 6.97 0.45 -15.85
N LYS A 431 7.32 -0.80 -15.54
CA LYS A 431 8.49 -1.50 -16.09
C LYS A 431 8.41 -1.61 -17.62
N ILE A 432 7.24 -1.95 -18.15
CA ILE A 432 6.93 -2.00 -19.59
C ILE A 432 7.07 -0.62 -20.23
N TYR A 433 6.56 0.41 -19.56
CA TYR A 433 6.58 1.79 -20.05
C TYR A 433 7.99 2.37 -20.17
N MET A 434 8.88 2.02 -19.23
CA MET A 434 10.27 2.47 -19.22
C MET A 434 11.22 1.66 -20.13
N ARG A 435 10.72 0.67 -20.89
CA ARG A 435 11.60 -0.29 -21.60
C ARG A 435 12.46 0.35 -22.69
N GLU A 436 11.96 1.40 -23.35
CA GLU A 436 12.64 1.98 -24.52
C GLU A 436 13.79 2.90 -24.09
N LEU A 437 13.83 3.34 -22.83
CA LEU A 437 14.86 4.26 -22.34
C LEU A 437 16.28 3.74 -22.59
N PRO A 438 16.66 2.49 -22.22
CA PRO A 438 18.01 2.00 -22.49
C PRO A 438 18.38 1.95 -23.98
N GLN A 439 17.41 1.82 -24.89
CA GLN A 439 17.66 1.81 -26.33
C GLN A 439 17.79 3.21 -26.92
N ALA A 440 17.25 4.23 -26.23
CA ALA A 440 17.34 5.63 -26.62
C ALA A 440 18.69 6.27 -26.24
N LEU A 441 19.51 5.60 -25.43
CA LEU A 441 20.75 6.15 -24.86
C LEU A 441 21.99 5.58 -25.54
N THR A 442 23.02 6.43 -25.63
CA THR A 442 24.35 6.05 -26.11
C THR A 442 25.22 5.37 -25.05
N THR A 443 24.93 5.63 -23.76
CA THR A 443 25.56 4.96 -22.62
C THR A 443 24.59 3.97 -22.00
N GLU A 444 25.10 2.96 -21.28
CA GLU A 444 24.25 2.01 -20.58
C GLU A 444 23.68 2.65 -19.30
N PRO A 445 22.36 2.86 -19.19
CA PRO A 445 21.75 3.26 -17.92
C PRO A 445 21.57 2.04 -17.02
N TYR A 446 21.49 2.25 -15.71
CA TYR A 446 20.87 1.30 -14.79
C TYR A 446 19.58 1.88 -14.23
N LEU A 447 18.51 1.11 -14.37
CA LEU A 447 17.15 1.51 -13.99
C LEU A 447 16.70 0.70 -12.79
N PHE A 448 16.19 1.38 -11.77
CA PHE A 448 15.50 0.75 -10.66
C PHE A 448 14.21 1.49 -10.37
N ALA A 449 13.10 0.97 -10.93
CA ALA A 449 11.82 1.67 -10.89
C ALA A 449 11.96 3.04 -11.56
N ASP A 450 11.70 4.12 -10.83
CA ASP A 450 11.81 5.52 -11.27
C ASP A 450 13.22 6.13 -11.11
N ASP A 451 14.14 5.43 -10.42
CA ASP A 451 15.54 5.85 -10.30
C ASP A 451 16.31 5.50 -11.57
N ILE A 452 16.95 6.49 -12.18
CA ILE A 452 17.78 6.34 -13.38
C ILE A 452 19.22 6.68 -13.02
N THR A 453 20.14 5.76 -13.30
CA THR A 453 21.59 5.97 -13.09
C THR A 453 22.30 5.91 -14.43
N LEU A 454 22.95 7.01 -14.83
CA LEU A 454 23.80 7.05 -16.03
C LEU A 454 25.26 6.92 -15.63
N LEU A 455 26.01 6.15 -16.41
CA LEU A 455 27.41 5.85 -16.16
C LEU A 455 28.26 6.18 -17.38
N ALA A 456 29.44 6.76 -17.14
CA ALA A 456 30.44 6.95 -18.18
C ALA A 456 31.84 6.77 -17.58
N ALA A 457 32.74 6.15 -18.33
CA ALA A 457 34.13 5.99 -17.94
C ALA A 457 35.06 6.38 -19.09
N ASP A 458 36.12 7.13 -18.76
CA ASP A 458 37.16 7.53 -19.70
C ASP A 458 38.44 7.99 -18.99
N SER A 459 39.55 8.08 -19.72
CA SER A 459 40.81 8.61 -19.19
C SER A 459 40.74 10.12 -18.92
N SER A 460 39.92 10.84 -19.70
CA SER A 460 39.70 12.29 -19.61
C SER A 460 38.35 12.60 -18.94
N ILE A 461 38.33 13.60 -18.06
CA ILE A 461 37.10 14.05 -17.39
C ILE A 461 36.17 14.80 -18.34
N GLU A 462 36.74 15.46 -19.35
CA GLU A 462 36.03 16.15 -20.42
C GLU A 462 35.21 15.15 -21.23
N VAL A 463 35.80 13.99 -21.60
CA VAL A 463 35.09 12.93 -22.33
C VAL A 463 34.01 12.27 -21.46
N VAL A 464 34.27 12.05 -20.17
CA VAL A 464 33.23 11.58 -19.23
C VAL A 464 32.06 12.57 -19.17
N THR A 465 32.37 13.85 -19.10
CA THR A 465 31.37 14.93 -19.06
C THR A 465 30.55 14.95 -20.35
N GLU A 466 31.19 14.87 -21.52
CA GLU A 466 30.52 14.82 -22.81
C GLU A 466 29.57 13.63 -22.92
N LYS A 467 30.04 12.42 -22.54
CA LYS A 467 29.22 11.19 -22.53
C LYS A 467 28.01 11.31 -21.61
N LEU A 468 28.19 11.84 -20.40
CA LEU A 468 27.08 12.03 -19.46
C LEU A 468 26.11 13.12 -19.90
N SER A 469 26.60 14.23 -20.44
CA SER A 469 25.76 15.30 -20.98
C SER A 469 24.91 14.80 -22.14
N LYS A 470 25.50 14.05 -23.08
CA LYS A 470 24.75 13.46 -24.19
C LYS A 470 23.69 12.48 -23.68
N ALA A 471 24.06 11.58 -22.77
CA ALA A 471 23.11 10.63 -22.17
C ALA A 471 21.98 11.33 -21.39
N PHE A 472 22.28 12.43 -20.69
CA PHE A 472 21.28 13.23 -20.00
C PHE A 472 20.32 13.92 -20.98
N GLU A 473 20.82 14.48 -22.08
CA GLU A 473 19.98 15.10 -23.11
C GLU A 473 19.02 14.09 -23.73
N ASP A 474 19.52 12.90 -24.09
CA ASP A 474 18.72 11.81 -24.64
C ASP A 474 17.70 11.31 -23.60
N THR A 475 18.09 11.20 -22.32
CA THR A 475 17.18 10.87 -21.20
C THR A 475 16.10 11.93 -21.02
N ASN A 476 16.47 13.21 -21.08
CA ASN A 476 15.55 14.32 -20.91
C ASN A 476 14.54 14.38 -22.07
N LYS A 477 15.00 14.16 -23.30
CA LYS A 477 14.13 14.03 -24.47
C LYS A 477 13.14 12.87 -24.28
N PHE A 478 13.63 11.69 -23.92
CA PHE A 478 12.77 10.54 -23.61
C PHE A 478 11.74 10.89 -22.53
N CYS A 479 12.16 11.52 -21.43
CA CYS A 479 11.27 11.90 -20.35
C CYS A 479 10.16 12.85 -20.83
N VAL A 480 10.49 13.85 -21.63
CA VAL A 480 9.51 14.79 -22.18
C VAL A 480 8.51 14.07 -23.09
N ASP A 481 8.99 13.23 -24.02
CA ASP A 481 8.15 12.48 -24.96
C ASP A 481 7.21 11.49 -24.23
N TYR A 482 7.68 10.94 -23.10
CA TYR A 482 6.93 10.02 -22.24
C TYR A 482 6.16 10.72 -21.10
N GLY A 483 6.09 12.05 -21.10
CA GLY A 483 5.29 12.81 -20.13
C GLY A 483 5.81 12.78 -18.68
N PHE A 484 7.10 12.49 -18.50
CA PHE A 484 7.83 12.58 -17.24
C PHE A 484 8.49 13.95 -17.06
N THR A 485 8.89 14.23 -15.82
CA THR A 485 9.62 15.45 -15.46
C THR A 485 10.76 15.07 -14.54
N ILE A 486 11.99 15.40 -14.95
CA ILE A 486 13.19 15.19 -14.14
C ILE A 486 13.18 16.12 -12.94
N ASN A 487 13.52 15.59 -11.77
CA ASN A 487 13.69 16.38 -10.55
C ASN A 487 15.12 16.90 -10.42
N SER A 488 15.40 18.03 -11.06
CA SER A 488 16.73 18.66 -11.06
C SER A 488 17.28 18.91 -9.65
N SER A 489 16.42 19.18 -8.66
CA SER A 489 16.85 19.47 -7.28
C SER A 489 17.40 18.26 -6.52
N LYS A 490 17.11 17.05 -7.01
CA LYS A 490 17.58 15.80 -6.42
C LYS A 490 18.63 15.09 -7.26
N MET A 491 18.99 15.63 -8.41
CA MET A 491 20.01 15.06 -9.26
C MET A 491 21.36 15.10 -8.54
N GLN A 492 22.14 14.03 -8.65
CA GLN A 492 23.45 13.93 -8.01
C GLN A 492 24.47 13.39 -9.00
N LEU A 493 25.66 13.99 -9.00
CA LEU A 493 26.80 13.53 -9.78
C LEU A 493 27.86 13.02 -8.81
N ILE A 494 28.40 11.84 -9.08
CA ILE A 494 29.48 11.24 -8.31
C ILE A 494 30.61 10.91 -9.29
N VAL A 495 31.82 11.35 -8.97
CA VAL A 495 33.02 11.05 -9.76
C VAL A 495 33.94 10.12 -8.97
N PHE A 496 34.12 8.89 -9.44
CA PHE A 496 35.07 7.95 -8.90
C PHE A 496 36.42 8.05 -9.63
N LYS A 497 37.50 7.98 -8.85
CA LYS A 497 38.88 8.05 -9.35
C LYS A 497 39.82 7.18 -8.52
N SER A 498 40.94 6.79 -9.12
CA SER A 498 42.06 6.23 -8.36
C SER A 498 42.65 7.29 -7.43
N LEU A 499 43.11 6.89 -6.24
CA LEU A 499 43.70 7.77 -5.22
C LEU A 499 44.81 8.67 -5.77
N ARG A 500 45.58 8.17 -6.76
CA ARG A 500 46.72 8.88 -7.34
C ARG A 500 46.34 9.91 -8.41
N LYS A 501 45.11 9.87 -8.94
CA LYS A 501 44.64 10.77 -10.00
C LYS A 501 44.08 12.04 -9.35
N LYS A 502 44.67 13.21 -9.65
CA LYS A 502 44.15 14.50 -9.20
C LYS A 502 43.03 14.96 -10.15
N LEU A 503 41.93 15.43 -9.58
CA LEU A 503 40.92 16.17 -10.34
C LEU A 503 41.28 17.66 -10.28
N PRO A 504 40.83 18.47 -11.24
CA PRO A 504 40.92 19.93 -11.14
C PRO A 504 40.18 20.41 -9.89
N ASP A 505 40.75 21.37 -9.15
CA ASP A 505 40.15 21.90 -7.91
C ASP A 505 38.80 22.62 -8.14
N ASN A 506 38.55 23.07 -9.38
CA ASN A 506 37.31 23.73 -9.81
C ASN A 506 36.58 22.90 -10.87
N LEU A 507 36.42 21.59 -10.66
CA LEU A 507 35.71 20.73 -11.59
C LEU A 507 34.19 21.00 -11.52
N HIS A 508 33.71 21.92 -12.35
CA HIS A 508 32.29 22.15 -12.58
C HIS A 508 31.85 21.32 -13.79
N ILE A 509 31.02 20.31 -13.54
CA ILE A 509 30.44 19.50 -14.61
C ILE A 509 29.05 20.07 -14.88
N LYS A 510 28.93 20.71 -16.04
CA LYS A 510 27.64 21.21 -16.54
C LYS A 510 26.98 20.10 -17.35
N ILE A 511 25.89 19.56 -16.81
CA ILE A 511 25.07 18.54 -17.48
C ILE A 511 23.75 19.21 -17.82
N GLY A 512 23.60 19.61 -19.08
CA GLY A 512 22.49 20.45 -19.54
C GLY A 512 22.49 21.84 -18.87
N ASN A 513 21.41 22.19 -18.19
CA ASN A 513 21.25 23.47 -17.47
C ASN A 513 21.65 23.39 -15.99
N ILE A 514 22.14 22.24 -15.53
CA ILE A 514 22.44 22.00 -14.12
C ILE A 514 23.95 21.92 -13.97
N GLU A 515 24.52 22.83 -13.19
CA GLU A 515 25.86 22.65 -12.65
C GLU A 515 25.78 21.71 -11.46
N VAL A 516 26.43 20.56 -11.57
CA VAL A 516 26.57 19.64 -10.45
C VAL A 516 28.05 19.59 -10.08
N GLN A 517 28.34 19.95 -8.84
CA GLN A 517 29.66 19.73 -8.27
C GLN A 517 29.75 18.26 -7.79
N PRO A 518 30.82 17.53 -8.16
CA PRO A 518 31.09 16.17 -7.68
C PRO A 518 31.23 16.03 -6.16
#